data_AF-A0AA35UCJ8-F1
#
_entry.id   AF-A0AA35UCJ8-F1
#
_cell.length_a   1.000
_cell.length_b   1.000
_cell.length_c   1.000
_cell.angle_alpha   90.00
_cell.angle_beta   90.00
_cell.angle_gamma   90.00
#
_symmetry.space_group_name_H-M   'P 1'
#
loop_
_entity.id
_entity.type
_entity.pdbx_description
1 polymer ?
#
loop_
_entity_poly.entity_id
_entity_poly.type
_entity_poly.pdbx_seq_one_letter_code
_entity_poly.pdbx_strand_id
1 'polypeptide(L)'
;MSAKQFAAQMKAMIEEIKANGTAAIYCDNLIAYLAEVQNTPEAEPSAIQIERYKADLQNWIETNKYNHEGCLEMFRSVVTSGQAAIKSSFLLNGGAAVAMLAFIGHLAQFRPEKVPTFAACLMPFAYGVLAISVTSGFTYLSQWCYASTRPWMRKVGFAFNMLCILFGLSSYGFFLWGVYDTNHSFIAYA
;
A
#
# COMPACT_ATOMS: atom_id res chain seq x y z
N MET A 1 -0.41 -38.09 -18.47
CA MET A 1 -1.61 -37.47 -19.07
C MET A 1 -2.57 -37.08 -17.94
N SER A 2 -3.22 -35.91 -17.95
CA SER A 2 -4.15 -35.57 -16.85
C SER A 2 -5.45 -36.38 -16.94
N ALA A 3 -6.09 -36.68 -15.81
CA ALA A 3 -7.36 -37.44 -15.80
C ALA A 3 -8.47 -36.80 -16.66
N LYS A 4 -8.47 -35.46 -16.78
CA LYS A 4 -9.38 -34.73 -17.68
C LYS A 4 -9.09 -34.97 -19.16
N GLN A 5 -7.82 -35.02 -19.55
CA GLN A 5 -7.43 -35.31 -20.94
C GLN A 5 -7.74 -36.76 -21.31
N PHE A 6 -7.51 -37.70 -20.39
CA PHE A 6 -7.87 -39.10 -20.58
C PHE A 6 -9.39 -39.26 -20.77
N ALA A 7 -10.21 -38.67 -19.88
CA ALA A 7 -11.67 -38.73 -20.00
C ALA A 7 -12.19 -38.11 -21.31
N ALA A 8 -11.57 -37.01 -21.77
CA ALA A 8 -11.93 -36.37 -23.03
C ALA A 8 -11.58 -37.24 -24.25
N GLN A 9 -10.38 -37.84 -24.29
CA GLN A 9 -9.98 -38.75 -25.36
C GLN A 9 -10.84 -40.01 -25.39
N MET A 10 -11.10 -40.61 -24.22
CA MET A 10 -11.93 -41.81 -24.11
C MET A 10 -13.37 -41.53 -24.58
N LYS A 11 -13.94 -40.37 -24.22
CA LYS A 11 -15.27 -39.96 -24.70
C LYS A 11 -15.31 -39.80 -26.22
N ALA A 12 -14.34 -39.09 -26.79
CA ALA A 12 -14.29 -38.85 -28.24
C ALA A 12 -14.20 -40.16 -29.03
N MET A 13 -13.39 -41.11 -28.56
CA MET A 13 -13.24 -42.44 -29.17
C MET A 13 -14.55 -43.24 -29.12
N ILE A 14 -15.27 -43.21 -27.99
CA ILE A 14 -16.58 -43.88 -27.87
C ILE A 14 -17.62 -43.26 -28.82
N GLU A 15 -17.62 -41.93 -28.96
CA GLU A 15 -18.52 -41.22 -29.88
C GLU A 15 -18.23 -41.56 -31.35
N GLU A 16 -16.96 -41.69 -31.74
CA GLU A 16 -16.54 -42.10 -33.08
C GLU A 16 -16.94 -43.55 -33.39
N ILE A 17 -16.67 -44.48 -32.47
CA ILE A 17 -17.03 -45.91 -32.61
C ILE A 17 -18.56 -46.08 -32.73
N LYS A 18 -19.33 -45.28 -31.98
CA LYS A 18 -20.79 -45.23 -32.06
C LYS A 18 -21.28 -44.68 -33.40
N ALA A 19 -20.65 -43.62 -33.92
CA ALA A 19 -20.99 -43.04 -35.23
C ALA A 19 -20.74 -44.03 -36.39
N ASN A 20 -19.75 -44.91 -36.25
CA ASN A 20 -19.44 -45.98 -37.21
C ASN A 20 -20.35 -47.22 -37.10
N GLY A 21 -21.45 -47.15 -36.34
CA GLY A 21 -22.49 -48.18 -36.31
C GLY A 21 -22.31 -49.28 -35.24
N THR A 22 -21.35 -49.13 -34.34
CA THR A 22 -21.13 -50.09 -33.25
C THR A 22 -22.12 -49.82 -32.11
N ALA A 23 -23.12 -50.69 -31.94
CA ALA A 23 -24.19 -50.51 -30.95
C ALA A 23 -23.78 -50.84 -29.51
N ALA A 24 -22.76 -51.68 -29.31
CA ALA A 24 -22.24 -52.08 -28.01
C ALA A 24 -20.73 -52.35 -28.06
N ILE A 25 -20.00 -51.92 -27.03
CA ILE A 25 -18.57 -52.21 -26.85
C ILE A 25 -18.45 -53.39 -25.89
N TYR A 26 -17.77 -54.45 -26.31
CA TYR A 26 -17.48 -55.60 -25.46
C TYR A 26 -16.54 -55.22 -24.32
N CYS A 27 -16.82 -55.71 -23.10
CA CYS A 27 -16.01 -55.44 -21.92
C CYS A 27 -14.53 -55.82 -22.14
N ASP A 28 -14.26 -56.89 -22.88
CA ASP A 28 -12.91 -57.38 -23.16
C ASP A 28 -12.07 -56.35 -23.95
N ASN A 29 -12.71 -55.61 -24.88
CA ASN A 29 -12.03 -54.56 -25.65
C ASN A 29 -11.70 -53.34 -24.78
N LEU A 30 -12.59 -52.99 -23.85
CA LEU A 30 -12.37 -51.93 -22.86
C LEU A 30 -11.23 -52.31 -21.90
N ILE A 31 -11.20 -53.57 -21.46
CA ILE A 31 -10.13 -54.09 -20.60
C ILE A 31 -8.80 -54.08 -21.37
N ALA A 32 -8.79 -54.49 -22.64
CA ALA A 32 -7.59 -54.47 -23.48
C ALA A 32 -7.04 -53.06 -23.66
N TYR A 33 -7.90 -52.07 -23.96
CA TYR A 33 -7.49 -50.67 -24.07
C TYR A 33 -6.98 -50.10 -22.74
N LEU A 34 -7.65 -50.38 -21.62
CA LEU A 34 -7.20 -49.92 -20.31
C LEU A 34 -5.87 -50.58 -19.90
N ALA A 35 -5.65 -51.85 -20.27
CA ALA A 35 -4.37 -52.52 -20.10
C ALA A 35 -3.29 -51.88 -20.98
N GLU A 36 -3.60 -51.49 -22.21
CA GLU A 36 -2.66 -50.77 -23.09
C GLU A 36 -2.28 -49.40 -22.51
N VAL A 37 -3.24 -48.64 -21.97
CA VAL A 37 -3.00 -47.36 -21.31
C VAL A 37 -2.22 -47.52 -20.01
N GLN A 38 -2.51 -48.53 -19.19
CA GLN A 38 -1.74 -48.83 -17.97
C GLN A 38 -0.30 -49.26 -18.27
N ASN A 39 -0.09 -50.00 -19.37
CA ASN A 39 1.23 -50.46 -19.79
C ASN A 39 1.97 -49.46 -20.68
N THR A 40 1.32 -48.36 -21.06
CA THR A 40 1.99 -47.24 -21.72
C THR A 40 2.97 -46.65 -20.70
N PRO A 41 4.28 -46.62 -20.99
CA PRO A 41 5.26 -46.05 -20.07
C PRO A 41 4.86 -44.62 -19.75
N GLU A 42 4.72 -44.29 -18.46
CA GLU A 42 4.69 -42.88 -18.08
C GLU A 42 5.96 -42.25 -18.65
N ALA A 43 5.81 -41.25 -19.50
CA ALA A 43 6.95 -40.56 -20.07
C ALA A 43 7.69 -39.88 -18.91
N GLU A 44 8.71 -40.56 -18.38
CA GLU A 44 9.60 -39.98 -17.39
C GLU A 44 10.20 -38.72 -18.03
N PRO A 45 10.03 -37.55 -17.40
CA PRO A 45 10.60 -36.33 -17.92
C PRO A 45 12.11 -36.53 -18.12
N SER A 46 12.63 -36.15 -19.30
CA SER A 46 14.06 -36.31 -19.58
C SER A 46 14.88 -35.53 -18.55
N ALA A 47 16.14 -35.92 -18.32
CA ALA A 47 17.02 -35.21 -17.39
C ALA A 47 17.09 -33.70 -17.66
N ILE A 48 17.06 -33.31 -18.95
CA ILE A 48 17.00 -31.90 -19.39
C ILE A 48 15.68 -31.23 -18.98
N GLN A 49 14.55 -31.93 -19.10
CA GLN A 49 13.25 -31.40 -18.68
C GLN A 49 13.20 -31.20 -17.16
N ILE A 50 13.75 -32.14 -16.39
CA ILE A 50 13.86 -32.02 -14.92
C ILE A 50 14.73 -30.83 -14.54
N GLU A 51 15.90 -30.69 -15.18
CA GLU A 51 16.82 -29.59 -14.92
C GLU A 51 16.20 -28.23 -15.26
N ARG A 52 15.51 -28.12 -16.41
CA ARG A 52 14.75 -26.93 -16.78
C ARG A 52 13.66 -26.60 -15.77
N TYR A 53 12.90 -27.60 -15.32
CA TYR A 53 11.83 -27.39 -14.34
C TYR A 53 12.40 -26.90 -12.99
N LYS A 54 13.56 -27.42 -12.57
CA LYS A 54 14.27 -26.93 -11.39
C LYS A 54 14.74 -25.48 -11.57
N ALA A 55 15.29 -25.14 -12.73
CA ALA A 55 15.73 -23.78 -13.05
C ALA A 55 14.55 -22.79 -13.05
N ASP A 56 13.42 -23.18 -13.63
CA ASP A 56 12.19 -22.36 -13.66
C ASP A 56 11.64 -22.14 -12.24
N LEU A 57 11.59 -23.18 -11.40
CA LEU A 57 11.18 -23.07 -9.99
C LEU A 57 12.14 -22.18 -9.20
N GLN A 58 13.44 -22.30 -9.41
CA GLN A 58 14.43 -21.47 -8.75
C GLN A 58 14.27 -20.00 -9.15
N ASN A 59 14.09 -19.70 -10.44
CA ASN A 59 13.79 -18.36 -10.92
C ASN A 59 12.50 -17.81 -10.32
N TRP A 60 11.45 -18.62 -10.20
CA TRP A 60 10.19 -18.21 -9.58
C TRP A 60 10.37 -17.84 -8.11
N ILE A 61 11.11 -18.66 -7.34
CA ILE A 61 11.42 -18.40 -5.94
C ILE A 61 12.22 -17.10 -5.80
N GLU A 62 13.29 -16.93 -6.56
CA GLU A 62 14.15 -15.75 -6.50
C GLU A 62 13.40 -14.48 -6.91
N THR A 63 12.57 -14.55 -7.96
CA THR A 63 11.73 -13.41 -8.37
C THR A 63 10.73 -13.03 -7.28
N ASN A 64 10.07 -14.00 -6.67
CA ASN A 64 9.08 -13.74 -5.62
C ASN A 64 9.75 -13.17 -4.36
N LYS A 65 10.95 -13.66 -4.02
CA LYS A 65 11.78 -13.15 -2.93
C LYS A 65 12.23 -11.72 -3.19
N TYR A 66 12.80 -11.44 -4.37
CA TYR A 66 13.20 -10.10 -4.79
C TYR A 66 12.04 -9.11 -4.72
N ASN A 67 10.86 -9.49 -5.24
CA ASN A 67 9.67 -8.65 -5.18
C ASN A 67 9.23 -8.38 -3.74
N HIS A 68 9.26 -9.40 -2.87
CA HIS A 68 8.89 -9.25 -1.47
C HIS A 68 9.85 -8.32 -0.71
N GLU A 69 11.16 -8.51 -0.88
CA GLU A 69 12.20 -7.67 -0.30
C GLU A 69 12.10 -6.23 -0.80
N GLY A 70 11.89 -6.04 -2.10
CA GLY A 70 11.65 -4.72 -2.70
C GLY A 70 10.40 -4.03 -2.14
N CYS A 71 9.30 -4.76 -1.94
CA CYS A 71 8.09 -4.23 -1.31
C CYS A 71 8.32 -3.79 0.13
N LEU A 72 9.05 -4.59 0.92
CA LEU A 72 9.37 -4.26 2.30
C LEU A 72 10.27 -3.04 2.40
N GLU A 73 11.29 -2.94 1.56
CA GLU A 73 12.21 -1.80 1.57
C GLU A 73 11.51 -0.52 1.11
N MET A 74 10.69 -0.59 0.06
CA MET A 74 9.85 0.53 -0.37
C MET A 74 8.92 1.00 0.75
N PHE A 75 8.28 0.07 1.47
CA PHE A 75 7.41 0.41 2.59
C PHE A 75 8.17 1.11 3.73
N ARG A 76 9.34 0.61 4.10
CA ARG A 76 10.22 1.24 5.11
C ARG A 76 10.69 2.63 4.68
N SER A 77 11.06 2.78 3.41
CA SER A 77 11.48 4.05 2.82
C SER A 77 10.35 5.09 2.93
N VAL A 78 9.13 4.73 2.50
CA VAL A 78 7.95 5.61 2.58
C VAL A 78 7.63 6.00 4.02
N VAL A 79 7.68 5.07 4.98
CA VAL A 79 7.47 5.37 6.40
C VAL A 79 8.51 6.35 6.92
N THR A 80 9.79 6.14 6.57
CA THR A 80 10.90 7.00 6.99
C THR A 80 10.76 8.41 6.41
N SER A 81 10.48 8.52 5.12
CA SER A 81 10.23 9.81 4.45
C SER A 81 9.01 10.51 5.04
N GLY A 82 7.94 9.78 5.35
CA GLY A 82 6.74 10.33 6.00
C GLY A 82 7.03 10.88 7.39
N GLN A 83 7.80 10.18 8.21
CA GLN A 83 8.24 10.67 9.52
C GLN A 83 9.13 11.91 9.42
N ALA A 84 10.03 11.95 8.45
CA ALA A 84 10.86 13.13 8.19
C ALA A 84 9.98 14.33 7.81
N ALA A 85 9.02 14.14 6.90
CA ALA A 85 8.07 15.19 6.51
C ALA A 85 7.26 15.72 7.71
N ILE A 86 6.70 14.84 8.54
CA ILE A 86 5.96 15.22 9.76
C ILE A 86 6.83 16.07 10.71
N LYS A 87 8.07 15.63 10.96
CA LYS A 87 9.01 16.36 11.83
C LYS A 87 9.36 17.73 11.24
N SER A 88 9.65 17.80 9.94
CA SER A 88 9.93 19.06 9.26
C SER A 88 8.75 20.02 9.30
N SER A 89 7.52 19.56 9.04
CA SER A 89 6.31 20.39 9.11
C SER A 89 6.01 20.86 10.53
N PHE A 90 6.24 20.01 11.53
CA PHE A 90 6.11 20.37 12.94
C PHE A 90 7.11 21.45 13.32
N LEU A 91 8.39 21.30 12.92
CA LEU A 91 9.42 22.30 13.18
C LEU A 91 9.15 23.62 12.43
N LEU A 92 8.63 23.56 11.21
CA LEU A 92 8.30 24.73 10.40
C LEU A 92 7.24 25.59 11.10
N ASN A 93 6.10 25.00 11.47
CA ASN A 93 5.02 25.71 12.17
C ASN A 93 5.41 26.06 13.61
N GLY A 94 6.01 25.13 14.35
CA GLY A 94 6.40 25.32 15.74
C GLY A 94 7.50 26.37 15.90
N GLY A 95 8.50 26.35 15.01
CA GLY A 95 9.57 27.35 14.97
C GLY A 95 9.03 28.74 14.67
N ALA A 96 8.12 28.87 13.69
CA ALA A 96 7.45 30.14 13.40
C ALA A 96 6.59 30.62 14.58
N ALA A 97 5.85 29.73 15.24
CA ALA A 97 5.07 30.06 16.42
C ALA A 97 5.94 30.58 17.58
N VAL A 98 7.07 29.90 17.86
CA VAL A 98 8.03 30.33 18.89
C VAL A 98 8.66 31.68 18.54
N ALA A 99 9.05 31.88 17.28
CA ALA A 99 9.60 33.16 16.81
C ALA A 99 8.60 34.30 16.97
N MET A 100 7.33 34.07 16.61
CA MET A 100 6.25 35.03 16.80
C MET A 100 6.00 35.33 18.27
N LEU A 101 5.99 34.32 19.13
CA LEU A 101 5.80 34.52 20.57
C LEU A 101 6.94 35.34 21.19
N ALA A 102 8.19 35.09 20.77
CA ALA A 102 9.35 35.87 21.19
C ALA A 102 9.24 37.33 20.71
N PHE A 103 8.86 37.54 19.45
CA PHE A 103 8.63 38.88 18.90
C PHE A 103 7.53 39.62 19.66
N ILE A 104 6.39 38.98 19.91
CA ILE A 104 5.27 39.56 20.67
C ILE A 104 5.72 39.93 22.09
N GLY A 105 6.49 39.05 22.76
CA GLY A 105 7.01 39.30 24.10
C GLY A 105 7.92 40.54 24.17
N HIS A 106 8.76 40.72 23.14
CA HIS A 106 9.56 41.94 23.01
C HIS A 106 8.69 43.16 22.68
N LEU A 107 7.75 43.03 21.75
CA LEU A 107 6.84 44.10 21.33
C LEU A 107 6.01 44.65 22.49
N ALA A 108 5.58 43.78 23.41
CA ALA A 108 4.80 44.16 24.58
C ALA A 108 5.50 45.18 25.49
N GLN A 109 6.84 45.26 25.45
CA GLN A 109 7.62 46.22 26.24
C GLN A 109 7.59 47.63 25.66
N PHE A 110 7.45 47.78 24.34
CA PHE A 110 7.59 49.07 23.64
C PHE A 110 6.29 49.56 22.98
N ARG A 111 5.40 48.65 22.60
CA ARG A 111 4.15 48.90 21.84
C ARG A 111 3.04 47.93 22.29
N PRO A 112 2.62 47.96 23.58
CA PRO A 112 1.63 47.02 24.10
C PRO A 112 0.29 47.04 23.35
N GLU A 113 -0.08 48.18 22.77
CA GLU A 113 -1.30 48.36 21.97
C GLU A 113 -1.31 47.54 20.66
N LYS A 114 -0.15 47.06 20.20
CA LYS A 114 -0.01 46.26 18.96
C LYS A 114 0.05 44.76 19.20
N VAL A 115 0.19 44.34 20.46
CA VAL A 115 0.23 42.92 20.84
C VAL A 115 -0.98 42.13 20.30
N PRO A 116 -2.24 42.63 20.37
CA PRO A 116 -3.39 41.88 19.88
C PRO A 116 -3.33 41.58 18.38
N THR A 117 -2.80 42.50 17.56
CA THR A 117 -2.67 42.33 16.11
C THR A 117 -1.72 41.18 15.78
N PHE A 118 -0.52 41.17 16.37
CA PHE A 118 0.46 40.12 16.10
C PHE A 118 0.14 38.80 16.82
N ALA A 119 -0.64 38.84 17.91
CA ALA A 119 -1.16 37.63 18.54
C ALA A 119 -2.14 36.87 17.63
N ALA A 120 -2.91 37.57 16.78
CA ALA A 120 -3.75 36.92 15.78
C ALA A 120 -2.90 36.16 14.73
N CYS A 121 -1.75 36.71 14.33
CA CYS A 121 -0.81 36.07 13.41
C CYS A 121 -0.20 34.77 13.95
N LEU A 122 -0.19 34.56 15.28
CA LEU A 122 0.28 33.33 15.91
C LEU A 122 -0.66 32.13 15.69
N MET A 123 -1.97 32.39 15.58
CA MET A 123 -3.00 31.35 15.55
C MET A 123 -2.87 30.38 14.38
N PRO A 124 -2.64 30.83 13.12
CA PRO A 124 -2.40 29.92 12.00
C PRO A 124 -1.24 28.95 12.27
N PHE A 125 -0.11 29.42 12.80
CA PHE A 125 1.02 28.53 13.13
C PHE A 125 0.65 27.49 14.19
N ALA A 126 -0.10 27.90 15.23
CA ALA A 126 -0.58 26.97 16.25
C ALA A 126 -1.53 25.90 15.67
N TYR A 127 -2.45 26.29 14.77
CA TYR A 127 -3.30 25.34 14.06
C TYR A 127 -2.50 24.43 13.13
N GLY A 128 -1.44 24.94 12.49
CA GLY A 128 -0.51 24.15 11.69
C GLY A 128 0.21 23.07 12.52
N VAL A 129 0.68 23.42 13.72
CA VAL A 129 1.27 22.46 14.68
C VAL A 129 0.23 21.42 15.13
N LEU A 130 -0.99 21.84 15.44
CA LEU A 130 -2.06 20.92 15.85
C LEU A 130 -2.39 19.93 14.72
N ALA A 131 -2.57 20.42 13.50
CA ALA A 131 -2.90 19.59 12.33
C ALA A 131 -1.85 18.50 12.08
N ILE A 132 -0.56 18.85 12.11
CA ILE A 132 0.51 17.85 11.88
C ILE A 132 0.67 16.89 13.07
N SER A 133 0.42 17.36 14.30
CA SER A 133 0.43 16.49 15.50
C SER A 133 -0.69 15.45 15.42
N VAL A 134 -1.88 15.87 15.02
CA VAL A 134 -3.04 14.99 14.79
C VAL A 134 -2.77 14.00 13.65
N THR A 135 -2.06 14.41 12.60
CA THR A 135 -1.62 13.51 11.51
C THR A 135 -0.77 12.35 12.04
N SER A 136 0.16 12.61 12.96
CA SER A 136 0.96 11.57 13.62
C SER A 136 0.07 10.58 14.40
N GLY A 137 -0.89 11.10 15.18
CA GLY A 137 -1.85 10.28 15.94
C GLY A 137 -2.74 9.40 15.05
N PHE A 138 -3.31 9.96 13.97
CA PHE A 138 -4.12 9.18 13.04
C PHE A 138 -3.30 8.15 12.25
N THR A 139 -2.00 8.39 12.03
CA THR A 139 -1.12 7.41 11.39
C THR A 139 -1.04 6.14 12.24
N TYR A 140 -0.89 6.28 13.57
CA TYR A 140 -0.91 5.13 14.48
C TYR A 140 -2.26 4.38 14.43
N LEU A 141 -3.37 5.12 14.50
CA LEU A 141 -4.73 4.54 14.44
C LEU A 141 -5.00 3.81 13.12
N SER A 142 -4.55 4.38 11.99
CA SER A 142 -4.65 3.78 10.65
C SER A 142 -3.90 2.45 10.58
N GLN A 143 -2.65 2.40 11.07
CA GLN A 143 -1.85 1.17 11.11
C GLN A 143 -2.47 0.10 12.01
N TRP A 144 -2.98 0.49 13.18
CA TRP A 144 -3.70 -0.43 14.06
C TRP A 144 -4.92 -1.05 13.37
N CYS A 145 -5.68 -0.26 12.60
CA CYS A 145 -6.80 -0.75 11.83
C CYS A 145 -6.39 -1.70 10.70
N TYR A 146 -5.29 -1.40 10.00
CA TYR A 146 -4.78 -2.25 8.91
C TYR A 146 -4.21 -3.58 9.38
N ALA A 147 -3.71 -3.67 10.62
CA ALA A 147 -3.27 -4.92 11.23
C ALA A 147 -4.41 -5.93 11.46
N SER A 148 -5.67 -5.47 11.42
CA SER A 148 -6.83 -6.34 11.61
C SER A 148 -7.19 -7.16 10.36
N THR A 149 -7.66 -8.38 10.58
CA THR A 149 -8.22 -9.27 9.54
C THR A 149 -9.65 -8.90 9.16
N ARG A 150 -10.33 -8.07 9.97
CA ARG A 150 -11.73 -7.70 9.74
C ARG A 150 -11.84 -6.68 8.58
N PRO A 151 -12.69 -6.93 7.56
CA PRO A 151 -12.76 -6.09 6.37
C PRO A 151 -13.24 -4.65 6.65
N TRP A 152 -14.12 -4.46 7.63
CA TRP A 152 -14.59 -3.12 8.01
C TRP A 152 -13.49 -2.27 8.66
N MET A 153 -12.59 -2.90 9.45
CA MET A 153 -11.47 -2.18 10.07
C MET A 153 -10.50 -1.65 9.02
N ARG A 154 -10.29 -2.39 7.93
CA ARG A 154 -9.49 -1.90 6.79
C ARG A 154 -10.10 -0.66 6.14
N LYS A 155 -11.43 -0.59 6.01
CA LYS A 155 -12.12 0.61 5.51
C LYS A 155 -11.94 1.81 6.45
N VAL A 156 -12.03 1.58 7.77
CA VAL A 156 -11.77 2.62 8.78
C VAL A 156 -10.31 3.07 8.74
N GLY A 157 -9.37 2.14 8.60
CA GLY A 157 -7.95 2.44 8.43
C GLY A 157 -7.67 3.32 7.22
N PHE A 158 -8.38 3.09 6.11
CA PHE A 158 -8.33 3.94 4.92
C PHE A 158 -8.90 5.33 5.18
N ALA A 159 -10.04 5.45 5.88
CA ALA A 159 -10.59 6.74 6.25
C ALA A 159 -9.62 7.55 7.13
N PHE A 160 -8.99 6.93 8.13
CA PHE A 160 -7.96 7.59 8.94
C PHE A 160 -6.74 8.00 8.11
N ASN A 161 -6.33 7.18 7.14
CA ASN A 161 -5.25 7.54 6.24
C ASN A 161 -5.59 8.79 5.42
N MET A 162 -6.83 8.89 4.92
CA MET A 162 -7.29 10.09 4.19
C MET A 162 -7.32 11.33 5.07
N LEU A 163 -7.71 11.20 6.34
CA LEU A 163 -7.60 12.27 7.31
C LEU A 163 -6.14 12.70 7.55
N CYS A 164 -5.20 11.75 7.61
CA CYS A 164 -3.77 12.09 7.70
C CYS A 164 -3.30 12.94 6.52
N ILE A 165 -3.69 12.58 5.29
CA ILE A 165 -3.31 13.36 4.10
C ILE A 165 -3.91 14.76 4.18
N LEU A 166 -5.19 14.87 4.53
CA LEU A 166 -5.88 16.15 4.66
C LEU A 166 -5.22 17.06 5.71
N PHE A 167 -4.96 16.54 6.92
CA PHE A 167 -4.33 17.30 8.00
C PHE A 167 -2.86 17.62 7.71
N GLY A 168 -2.13 16.71 7.07
CA GLY A 168 -0.75 16.94 6.65
C GLY A 168 -0.65 18.10 5.65
N LEU A 169 -1.52 18.11 4.63
CA LEU A 169 -1.57 19.19 3.65
C LEU A 169 -2.10 20.50 4.26
N SER A 170 -3.12 20.44 5.12
CA SER A 170 -3.66 21.66 5.75
C SER A 170 -2.65 22.34 6.66
N SER A 171 -1.73 21.60 7.28
CA SER A 171 -0.62 22.18 8.06
C SER A 171 0.25 23.14 7.24
N TYR A 172 0.53 22.83 5.97
CA TYR A 172 1.23 23.74 5.07
C TYR A 172 0.36 24.95 4.67
N GLY A 173 -0.95 24.73 4.48
CA GLY A 173 -1.90 25.83 4.23
C GLY A 173 -1.93 26.83 5.38
N PHE A 174 -1.98 26.35 6.63
CA PHE A 174 -1.90 27.18 7.82
C PHE A 174 -0.57 27.92 7.95
N PHE A 175 0.55 27.27 7.61
CA PHE A 175 1.85 27.94 7.58
C PHE A 175 1.86 29.12 6.60
N LEU A 176 1.41 28.89 5.35
CA LEU A 176 1.37 29.93 4.33
C LEU A 176 0.44 31.09 4.74
N TRP A 177 -0.71 30.79 5.34
CA TRP A 177 -1.59 31.80 5.89
C TRP A 177 -0.89 32.60 7.01
N GLY A 178 -0.27 31.92 7.99
CA GLY A 178 0.45 32.59 9.07
C GLY A 178 1.55 33.53 8.55
N VAL A 179 2.30 33.10 7.54
CA VAL A 179 3.32 33.94 6.88
C VAL A 179 2.68 35.16 6.21
N TYR A 180 1.59 34.97 5.46
CA TYR A 180 0.89 36.06 4.79
C TYR A 180 0.36 37.10 5.79
N ASP A 181 -0.31 36.64 6.85
CA ASP A 181 -0.92 37.51 7.86
C ASP A 181 0.13 38.28 8.67
N THR A 182 1.23 37.59 9.00
CA THR A 182 2.40 38.20 9.65
C THR A 182 3.01 39.29 8.76
N ASN A 183 3.27 38.98 7.49
CA ASN A 183 3.85 39.93 6.54
C ASN A 183 2.92 41.14 6.30
N HIS A 184 1.62 40.91 6.15
CA HIS A 184 0.65 41.99 6.01
C HIS A 184 0.63 42.92 7.24
N SER A 185 0.66 42.34 8.45
CA SER A 185 0.72 43.10 9.69
C SER A 185 2.02 43.90 9.83
N PHE A 186 3.14 43.38 9.35
CA PHE A 186 4.41 44.13 9.29
C PHE A 186 4.38 45.27 8.29
N ILE A 187 3.82 45.08 7.09
CA ILE A 187 3.72 46.12 6.06
C ILE A 187 2.74 47.22 6.50
N ALA A 188 1.61 46.86 7.10
CA ALA A 188 0.67 47.82 7.67
C ALA A 188 1.25 48.63 8.85
N TYR A 189 2.41 48.21 9.36
CA TYR A 189 3.14 48.84 10.46
C TYR A 189 4.35 49.66 10.01
N ALA A 190 4.85 49.47 8.78
CA ALA A 190 5.97 50.23 8.20
C ALA A 190 5.54 51.64 7.77
#